data_AF-F7QFI3-F1
#
_entry.id   AF-F7QFI3-F1
#
_cell.length_a   1.000
_cell.length_b   1.000
_cell.length_c   1.000
_cell.angle_alpha   90.00
_cell.angle_beta   90.00
_cell.angle_gamma   90.00
#
_symmetry.space_group_name_H-M   'P 1'
#
loop_
_entity.id
_entity.type
_entity.pdbx_description
1 polymer ?
#
loop_
_entity_poly.entity_id
_entity_poly.type
_entity_poly.pdbx_seq_one_letter_code
_entity_poly.pdbx_strand_id
1 'polypeptide(L)'
;MRVLLLTAFAFVVFGVLLGATVLVFRRAGQERALALGLMVSQRNMGLMLAATDGALPGLTWLYFALAQFPIYVSPQLLKPLVRRFQGTSAAQP
;
A
#
# COMPACT_ATOMS: atom_id res chain seq x y z
N MET A 1 22.41 -1.02 8.95
CA MET A 1 21.83 -2.18 8.23
C MET A 1 20.38 -2.46 8.60
N ARG A 2 20.01 -2.57 9.89
CA ARG A 2 18.65 -2.91 10.33
C ARG A 2 17.54 -1.98 9.79
N VAL A 3 17.79 -0.66 9.75
CA VAL A 3 16.85 0.32 9.20
C VAL A 3 16.57 0.06 7.72
N LEU A 4 17.61 -0.11 6.90
CA LEU A 4 17.47 -0.39 5.46
C LEU A 4 16.67 -1.69 5.22
N LEU A 5 16.93 -2.74 6.01
CA LEU A 5 16.19 -3.99 5.92
C LEU A 5 14.71 -3.81 6.27
N LEU A 6 14.39 -3.06 7.33
CA LEU A 6 13.01 -2.78 7.72
C LEU A 6 12.29 -1.90 6.70
N THR A 7 12.98 -0.92 6.11
CA THR A 7 12.43 -0.11 5.02
C THR A 7 12.12 -0.99 3.81
N ALA A 8 13.08 -1.79 3.35
CA ALA A 8 12.87 -2.72 2.24
C ALA A 8 11.72 -3.70 2.53
N PHE A 9 11.68 -4.23 3.75
CA PHE A 9 10.58 -5.08 4.22
C PHE A 9 9.23 -4.37 4.17
N ALA A 10 9.14 -3.11 4.59
CA ALA A 10 7.90 -2.32 4.51
C ALA A 10 7.43 -2.13 3.06
N PHE A 11 8.34 -1.89 2.11
CA PHE A 11 8.02 -1.83 0.68
C PHE A 11 7.55 -3.19 0.14
N VAL A 12 8.18 -4.29 0.54
CA VAL A 12 7.78 -5.65 0.17
C VAL A 12 6.37 -5.94 0.70
N VAL A 13 6.11 -5.67 1.98
CA VAL A 13 4.77 -5.87 2.59
C VAL A 13 3.71 -5.04 1.88
N PHE A 14 4.00 -3.77 1.59
CA PHE A 14 3.09 -2.91 0.82
C PHE A 14 2.80 -3.50 -0.57
N GLY A 15 3.83 -3.91 -1.31
CA GLY A 15 3.69 -4.50 -2.65
C GLY A 15 2.94 -5.84 -2.63
N VAL A 16 3.19 -6.69 -1.63
CA VAL A 16 2.50 -7.97 -1.44
C VAL A 16 1.02 -7.74 -1.14
N LEU A 17 0.67 -6.83 -0.24
CA LEU A 17 -0.72 -6.52 0.09
C LEU A 17 -1.48 -5.98 -1.13
N LEU A 18 -0.87 -5.05 -1.86
CA LEU A 18 -1.46 -4.46 -3.06
C LEU A 18 -1.64 -5.53 -4.13
N GLY A 19 -0.57 -6.27 -4.45
CA GLY A 19 -0.58 -7.29 -5.49
C GLY A 19 -1.50 -8.46 -5.18
N ALA A 20 -1.51 -8.94 -3.93
CA ALA A 20 -2.39 -10.02 -3.50
C ALA A 20 -3.85 -9.60 -3.56
N THR A 21 -4.19 -8.40 -3.09
CA THR A 21 -5.56 -7.89 -3.16
C THR A 21 -6.01 -7.71 -4.61
N VAL A 22 -5.17 -7.10 -5.44
CA VAL A 22 -5.47 -6.98 -6.88
C VAL A 22 -5.68 -8.36 -7.48
N LEU A 23 -4.83 -9.35 -7.17
CA LEU A 23 -4.92 -10.73 -7.68
C LEU A 23 -6.23 -11.43 -7.29
N VAL A 24 -6.63 -11.30 -6.02
CA VAL A 24 -7.88 -11.86 -5.49
C VAL A 24 -9.09 -11.23 -6.20
N PHE A 25 -9.07 -9.92 -6.41
CA PHE A 25 -10.20 -9.17 -6.97
C PHE A 25 -10.14 -8.96 -8.50
N ARG A 26 -9.20 -9.58 -9.24
CA ARG A 26 -9.07 -9.38 -10.71
C ARG A 26 -10.37 -9.65 -11.46
N ARG A 27 -11.18 -10.60 -10.99
CA ARG A 27 -12.48 -10.95 -11.59
C ARG A 27 -13.55 -9.88 -11.41
N ALA A 28 -13.41 -8.98 -10.44
CA ALA A 28 -14.36 -7.90 -10.19
C ALA A 28 -14.13 -6.66 -11.10
N GLY A 29 -13.10 -6.68 -11.94
CA GLY A 29 -12.70 -5.57 -12.80
C GLY A 29 -11.42 -4.90 -12.31
N GLN A 30 -10.56 -4.51 -13.25
CA GLN A 30 -9.21 -4.01 -12.96
C GLN A 30 -9.22 -2.73 -12.10
N GLU A 31 -10.15 -1.82 -12.37
CA GLU A 31 -10.29 -0.56 -11.60
C GLU A 31 -10.66 -0.82 -10.14
N ARG A 32 -11.67 -1.69 -9.92
CA ARG A 32 -12.11 -2.08 -8.57
C ARG A 32 -11.03 -2.85 -7.83
N ALA A 33 -10.34 -3.78 -8.50
CA ALA A 33 -9.25 -4.54 -7.93
C ALA A 33 -8.10 -3.64 -7.46
N LEU A 34 -7.74 -2.63 -8.26
CA LEU A 34 -6.73 -1.63 -7.90
C LEU A 34 -7.20 -0.75 -6.75
N ALA A 35 -8.42 -0.22 -6.79
CA ALA A 35 -8.97 0.59 -5.71
C ALA A 35 -8.95 -0.17 -4.37
N LEU A 36 -9.40 -1.42 -4.37
CA LEU A 36 -9.37 -2.28 -3.18
C LEU A 36 -7.92 -2.55 -2.73
N GLY A 37 -7.01 -2.85 -3.66
CA GLY A 37 -5.60 -3.04 -3.35
C GLY A 37 -4.96 -1.82 -2.68
N LEU A 38 -5.32 -0.62 -3.13
CA LEU A 38 -4.88 0.63 -2.50
C LEU A 38 -5.48 0.81 -1.12
N MET A 39 -6.79 0.61 -0.96
CA MET A 39 -7.45 0.73 0.34
C MET A 39 -6.85 -0.21 1.39
N VAL A 40 -6.57 -1.47 1.02
CA VAL A 40 -5.95 -2.46 1.92
C VAL A 40 -4.51 -2.11 2.27
N SER A 41 -3.76 -1.55 1.32
CA SER A 41 -2.33 -1.25 1.50
C SER A 41 -2.07 0.11 2.16
N GLN A 42 -3.09 0.96 2.31
CA GLN A 42 -3.01 2.30 2.89
C GLN A 42 -3.81 2.42 4.20
N ARG A 43 -3.80 1.38 5.02
CA ARG A 43 -4.44 1.41 6.35
C ARG A 43 -3.77 2.42 7.26
N ASN A 44 -4.57 3.07 8.12
CA ASN A 44 -4.06 3.97 9.15
C ASN A 44 -3.43 3.16 10.29
N MET A 45 -2.12 2.93 10.20
CA MET A 45 -1.37 2.23 11.25
C MET A 45 -1.32 3.03 12.56
N GLY A 46 -1.48 4.36 12.53
CA GLY A 46 -1.52 5.19 13.73
C GLY A 46 -2.71 4.85 14.64
N LEU A 47 -3.89 4.63 14.04
CA LEU A 47 -5.07 4.14 14.77
C LEU A 47 -4.85 2.72 15.31
N MET A 48 -4.17 1.86 14.55
CA MET A 48 -3.82 0.51 15.02
C MET A 48 -2.89 0.55 16.23
N LEU A 49 -1.89 1.45 16.23
CA LEU A 49 -0.98 1.65 17.37
C LEU A 49 -1.71 2.27 18.58
N ALA A 50 -2.58 3.25 18.36
CA ALA A 50 -3.36 3.88 19.43
C ALA A 50 -4.22 2.83 20.18
N ALA A 51 -4.80 1.86 19.46
CA ALA A 51 -5.56 0.78 20.07
C ALA A 51 -4.73 -0.17 20.96
N THR A 52 -3.41 -0.15 20.83
CA THR A 52 -2.50 -0.96 21.68
C THR A 52 -2.04 -0.24 22.94
N ASP A 53 -2.51 0.98 23.20
CA ASP A 53 -2.14 1.81 24.35
C ASP A 53 -0.62 1.99 24.53
N GLY A 54 0.12 1.97 23.41
CA GLY A 54 1.59 2.10 23.42
C GLY A 54 2.35 0.89 23.97
N ALA A 55 1.68 -0.22 24.27
CA ALA A 55 2.28 -1.47 24.78
C ALA A 55 3.02 -2.28 23.68
N LEU A 56 3.79 -1.59 22.82
CA LEU A 56 4.50 -2.18 21.70
C LEU A 56 6.02 -2.04 21.85
N PRO A 57 6.79 -3.06 21.44
CA PRO A 57 8.24 -2.98 21.40
C PRO A 57 8.72 -1.79 20.55
N GLY A 58 9.86 -1.17 20.91
CA GLY A 58 10.43 -0.04 20.15
C GLY A 58 10.70 -0.34 18.67
N LEU A 59 10.92 -1.62 18.32
CA LEU A 59 11.07 -2.05 16.93
C LEU A 59 9.78 -1.84 16.11
N THR A 60 8.61 -2.04 16.73
CA THR A 60 7.31 -1.84 16.08
C THR A 60 7.07 -0.36 15.77
N TRP A 61 7.50 0.54 16.65
CA TRP A 61 7.50 1.98 16.40
C TRP A 61 8.40 2.38 15.24
N LEU A 62 9.61 1.80 15.16
CA LEU A 62 10.50 2.01 14.03
C LEU A 62 9.90 1.49 12.72
N TYR A 63 9.32 0.29 12.72
CA TYR A 63 8.62 -0.25 11.55
C TYR A 63 7.43 0.63 11.15
N PHE A 64 6.62 1.09 12.11
CA PHE A 64 5.50 2.00 11.85
C PHE A 64 5.95 3.27 11.12
N ALA A 65 7.03 3.91 11.59
CA ALA A 65 7.59 5.09 10.95
C ALA A 65 8.10 4.79 9.53
N LEU A 66 8.80 3.67 9.35
CA LEU A 66 9.33 3.27 8.04
C LEU A 66 8.22 2.84 7.05
N ALA A 67 7.12 2.29 7.55
CA ALA A 67 5.97 1.95 6.73
C ALA A 67 5.22 3.18 6.19
N GLN A 68 5.46 4.37 6.74
CA GLN A 68 4.91 5.62 6.19
C GLN A 68 5.51 5.97 4.83
N PHE A 69 6.76 5.61 4.55
CA PHE A 69 7.41 5.93 3.27
C PHE A 69 6.65 5.36 2.06
N PRO A 70 6.35 4.05 1.98
CA PRO A 70 5.57 3.53 0.86
C PRO A 70 4.16 4.12 0.81
N ILE A 71 3.55 4.49 1.94
CA ILE A 71 2.24 5.15 1.99
C ILE A 71 2.28 6.53 1.32
N TYR A 72 3.21 7.39 1.71
CA TYR A 72 3.31 8.74 1.13
C TYR A 72 3.82 8.76 -0.31
N VAL A 73 4.61 7.76 -0.71
CA VAL A 73 5.16 7.64 -2.07
C VAL A 73 4.19 6.90 -3.01
N SER A 74 3.23 6.13 -2.48
CA SER A 74 2.24 5.38 -3.26
C SER A 74 1.53 6.21 -4.33
N PRO A 75 1.03 7.44 -4.06
CA PRO A 75 0.27 8.19 -5.06
C PRO A 75 1.14 8.56 -6.26
N GLN A 76 2.43 8.81 -6.02
CA GLN A 76 3.39 9.15 -7.06
C GLN A 76 3.74 7.92 -7.90
N LEU A 77 3.89 6.75 -7.26
CA LEU A 77 4.14 5.48 -7.95
C LEU A 77 2.95 5.01 -8.77
N LEU A 78 1.72 5.33 -8.33
CA LEU A 78 0.49 4.86 -8.96
C LEU A 78 -0.02 5.79 -10.07
N LYS A 79 0.35 7.07 -10.06
CA LYS A 79 0.06 8.04 -11.15
C LYS A 79 0.28 7.47 -12.56
N PRO A 80 1.43 6.86 -12.91
CA PRO A 80 1.63 6.29 -14.25
C PRO A 80 0.70 5.11 -14.54
N LEU A 81 0.37 4.31 -13.52
CA LEU A 81 -0.52 3.16 -13.66
C LEU A 81 -1.95 3.63 -13.98
N VAL A 82 -2.46 4.59 -13.22
CA VAL A 82 -3.79 5.20 -13.43
C VAL A 82 -3.88 5.85 -14.82
N ARG A 83 -2.85 6.60 -15.25
CA ARG A 83 -2.81 7.21 -16.59
C ARG A 83 -2.90 6.18 -17.72
N ARG A 84 -2.24 5.02 -17.59
CA ARG A 84 -2.36 3.93 -18.57
C ARG A 84 -3.79 3.39 -18.68
N PHE A 85 -4.51 3.28 -17.56
CA PHE A 85 -5.89 2.80 -17.57
C PHE A 85 -6.89 3.84 -18.10
N GLN A 86 -6.69 5.13 -17.82
CA GLN A 86 -7.52 6.20 -18.39
C GLN A 86 -7.36 6.31 -19.92
N GLY A 87 -6.15 6.08 -20.44
CA GLY A 87 -5.90 6.03 -21.88
C GLY A 87 -6.64 4.90 -22.61
N THR A 88 -6.90 3.77 -21.93
CA THR A 88 -7.72 2.67 -22.48
C THR A 88 -9.22 3.00 -22.45
N SER A 89 -9.68 3.78 -21.46
CA SER A 89 -11.10 4.10 -21.31
C SER A 89 -11.59 5.19 -22.28
N ALA A 90 -10.71 6.06 -22.77
CA ALA A 90 -11.04 7.07 -23.79
C ALA A 90 -11.16 6.50 -25.23
N ALA A 91 -10.89 5.20 -25.41
CA ALA A 91 -10.98 4.50 -26.69
C ALA A 91 -12.21 3.57 -26.78
N GLN A 92 -13.26 3.82 -26.01
CA GLN A 92 -14.57 3.21 -26.22
C GLN A 92 -15.53 4.26 -26.84
N PRO A 93 -16.06 4.00 -28.06
CA PRO A 93 -16.92 4.92 -28.81
C PRO A 93 -18.33 5.06 -28.22
#